data_AF-A0A0Q9XA86-F1
#
_entry.id   AF-A0A0Q9XA86-F1
#
_cell.length_a   1.000
_cell.length_b   1.000
_cell.length_c   1.000
_cell.angle_alpha   90.00
_cell.angle_beta   90.00
_cell.angle_gamma   90.00
#
_symmetry.space_group_name_H-M   'P 1'
#
loop_
_entity.id
_entity.type
_entity.pdbx_description
1 polymer ?
#
loop_
_entity_poly.entity_id
_entity_poly.type
_entity_poly.pdbx_seq_one_letter_code
_entity_poly.pdbx_strand_id
1 'polypeptide(L)'
;MASVRLVNRLFCRGIIVVTLFLIFFSEVLIYYIAQSSWKSIDCKLENCTRLLLIADPQILGNAYDQSPHSALARYDLDRYLKKTFERAVSFTQPHILVFLGDLLDEGNIATAQEYKQYVQRFKRIYKNKRLTNVACSCAGR
;
A
#
# COMPACT_ATOMS: atom_id res chain seq x y z
N MET A 1 34.93 8.43 -35.03
CA MET A 1 34.93 8.43 -33.54
C MET A 1 33.90 9.40 -32.91
N ALA A 2 33.71 10.63 -33.42
CA ALA A 2 32.73 11.57 -32.84
C ALA A 2 31.24 11.10 -32.94
N SER A 3 30.87 10.44 -34.04
CA SER A 3 29.51 9.90 -34.25
C SER A 3 29.12 8.83 -33.20
N VAL A 4 30.04 7.92 -32.86
CA VAL A 4 29.81 6.88 -31.84
C VAL A 4 29.59 7.49 -30.44
N ARG A 5 30.33 8.55 -30.10
CA ARG A 5 30.15 9.26 -28.81
C ARG A 5 28.80 9.98 -28.73
N LEU A 6 28.30 10.52 -29.85
CA LEU A 6 26.98 11.16 -29.91
C LEU A 6 25.85 10.14 -29.77
N VAL A 7 25.95 9.00 -30.48
CA VAL A 7 24.99 7.90 -30.39
C VAL A 7 24.92 7.33 -28.96
N ASN A 8 26.07 7.10 -28.31
CA ASN A 8 26.08 6.65 -26.91
C ASN A 8 25.44 7.66 -25.96
N ARG A 9 25.62 8.97 -26.17
CA ARG A 9 24.96 10.01 -25.36
C ARG A 9 23.44 10.02 -25.54
N LEU A 10 22.96 9.87 -26.78
CA LEU A 10 21.53 9.78 -27.06
C LEU A 10 20.91 8.51 -26.47
N PHE A 11 21.63 7.39 -26.54
CA PHE A 11 21.22 6.12 -25.93
C PHE A 11 21.13 6.22 -24.40
N CYS A 12 22.15 6.76 -23.72
CA CYS A 12 22.10 7.02 -22.27
C CYS A 12 20.94 7.93 -21.88
N ARG A 13 20.71 9.01 -22.65
CA ARG A 13 19.56 9.91 -22.42
C ARG A 13 18.23 9.19 -22.61
N GLY A 14 18.12 8.34 -23.62
CA GLY A 14 16.95 7.48 -23.85
C GLY A 14 16.66 6.58 -22.65
N ILE A 15 17.68 5.87 -22.14
CA ILE A 15 17.54 5.03 -20.94
C ILE A 15 17.05 5.84 -19.76
N ILE A 16 17.66 7.00 -19.49
CA ILE A 16 17.26 7.85 -18.36
C ILE A 16 15.79 8.29 -18.50
N VAL A 17 15.37 8.73 -19.68
CA VAL A 17 13.98 9.15 -19.93
C VAL A 17 13.01 7.98 -19.72
N VAL A 18 13.32 6.81 -20.26
CA VAL A 18 12.49 5.60 -20.08
C VAL A 18 12.40 5.22 -18.61
N THR A 19 13.50 5.21 -17.87
CA THR A 19 13.51 4.90 -16.44
C THR A 19 12.68 5.90 -15.64
N LEU A 20 12.81 7.20 -15.90
CA LEU A 20 12.00 8.23 -15.24
C LEU A 20 10.51 8.06 -15.54
N PHE A 21 10.16 7.73 -16.78
CA PHE A 21 8.78 7.45 -17.17
C PHE A 21 8.24 6.20 -16.45
N LEU A 22 9.01 5.12 -16.37
CA LEU A 22 8.61 3.92 -15.64
C LEU A 22 8.41 4.18 -14.15
N ILE A 23 9.29 4.95 -13.52
CA ILE A 23 9.12 5.36 -12.12
C ILE A 23 7.83 6.16 -11.96
N PHE A 24 7.59 7.16 -12.82
CA PHE A 24 6.36 7.96 -12.78
C PHE A 24 5.10 7.09 -12.98
N PHE A 25 5.16 6.16 -13.93
CA PHE A 25 4.07 5.24 -14.20
C PHE A 25 3.72 4.39 -12.98
N SER A 26 4.73 3.73 -12.39
CA SER A 26 4.55 2.83 -11.24
C SER A 26 4.22 3.57 -9.93
N GLU A 27 4.74 4.78 -9.75
CA GLU A 27 4.57 5.52 -8.49
C GLU A 27 3.33 6.41 -8.43
N VAL A 28 2.81 6.78 -9.60
CA VAL A 28 1.73 7.76 -9.73
C VAL A 28 0.61 7.23 -10.60
N LEU A 29 0.88 6.93 -11.88
CA LEU A 29 -0.17 6.73 -12.87
C LEU A 29 -0.98 5.44 -12.65
N ILE A 30 -0.30 4.34 -12.31
CA ILE A 30 -0.93 3.02 -12.18
C ILE A 30 -2.10 3.02 -11.20
N TYR A 31 -2.00 3.79 -10.12
CA TYR A 31 -3.05 3.83 -9.11
C TYR A 31 -4.32 4.55 -9.59
N TYR A 32 -4.19 5.57 -10.44
CA TYR A 32 -5.35 6.25 -11.03
C TYR A 32 -6.00 5.38 -12.11
N ILE A 33 -5.20 4.67 -12.91
CA ILE A 33 -5.70 3.70 -13.89
C ILE A 33 -6.41 2.55 -13.17
N ALA A 34 -5.85 2.02 -12.08
CA ALA A 34 -6.49 0.98 -11.30
C ALA A 34 -7.83 1.46 -10.73
N GLN A 35 -7.87 2.67 -10.16
CA GLN A 35 -9.09 3.25 -9.61
C GLN A 35 -10.17 3.52 -10.67
N SER A 36 -9.81 3.86 -11.91
CA SER A 36 -10.79 4.11 -12.97
C SER A 36 -11.53 2.85 -13.43
N SER A 37 -11.00 1.67 -13.13
CA SER A 37 -11.67 0.38 -13.38
C SER A 37 -12.77 0.05 -12.36
N TRP A 38 -12.82 0.77 -11.24
CA TRP A 38 -13.77 0.48 -10.17
C TRP A 38 -15.17 1.00 -10.51
N LYS A 39 -16.19 0.21 -10.19
CA LYS A 39 -17.59 0.60 -10.38
C LYS A 39 -18.03 1.58 -9.30
N SER A 40 -18.81 2.60 -9.66
CA SER A 40 -19.42 3.49 -8.69
C SER A 40 -20.35 2.71 -7.75
N ILE A 41 -20.37 3.13 -6.48
CA ILE A 41 -21.21 2.53 -5.45
C ILE A 41 -22.37 3.50 -5.23
N ASP A 42 -23.50 3.24 -5.91
CA ASP A 42 -24.69 4.08 -5.81
C ASP A 42 -25.57 3.61 -4.65
N CYS A 43 -25.72 4.47 -3.65
CA CYS A 43 -26.63 4.26 -2.53
C CYS A 43 -28.05 4.70 -2.93
N LYS A 44 -28.94 3.72 -3.18
CA LYS A 44 -30.34 3.98 -3.56
C LYS A 44 -31.28 4.18 -2.37
N LEU A 45 -30.83 3.87 -1.16
CA LEU A 45 -31.62 3.94 0.08
C LEU A 45 -31.17 5.13 0.92
N GLU A 46 -32.10 5.78 1.63
CA GLU A 46 -31.83 6.95 2.47
C GLU A 46 -30.81 6.68 3.59
N ASN A 47 -30.73 5.44 4.10
CA ASN A 47 -29.82 5.01 5.16
C ASN A 47 -28.84 3.93 4.68
N CYS A 48 -28.09 4.22 3.62
CA CYS A 48 -27.11 3.29 3.06
C CYS A 48 -25.85 3.21 3.93
N THR A 49 -25.47 1.99 4.37
CA THR A 49 -24.20 1.76 5.06
C THR A 49 -23.17 1.19 4.11
N ARG A 50 -22.03 1.87 3.95
CA ARG A 50 -20.91 1.41 3.13
C ARG A 50 -19.86 0.74 4.01
N LEU A 51 -19.53 -0.51 3.69
CA LEU A 51 -18.48 -1.27 4.35
C LEU A 51 -17.31 -1.43 3.39
N LEU A 52 -16.10 -1.14 3.86
CA LEU A 52 -14.87 -1.48 3.16
C LEU A 52 -14.23 -2.67 3.88
N LEU A 53 -14.24 -3.81 3.21
CA LEU A 53 -13.60 -5.04 3.67
C LEU A 53 -12.15 -5.05 3.16
N ILE A 54 -11.19 -5.27 4.05
CA ILE A 54 -9.76 -5.25 3.76
C ILE A 54 -9.20 -6.61 4.15
N ALA A 55 -8.74 -7.38 3.16
CA ALA A 55 -8.13 -8.69 3.37
C ALA A 55 -6.62 -8.64 3.10
N ASP A 56 -5.90 -9.52 3.80
CA ASP A 56 -4.49 -9.87 3.60
C ASP A 56 -3.54 -8.69 3.33
N PRO A 57 -3.54 -7.65 4.18
CA PRO A 57 -2.58 -6.56 4.03
C PRO A 57 -1.14 -6.96 4.36
N GLN A 58 -0.95 -8.04 5.13
CA GLN A 58 0.31 -8.74 5.43
C GLN A 58 1.55 -7.83 5.47
N ILE A 59 1.67 -7.00 6.50
CA ILE A 59 2.85 -6.13 6.62
C ILE A 59 4.11 -6.97 6.90
N LEU A 60 5.19 -6.68 6.17
CA LEU A 60 6.47 -7.40 6.29
C LEU A 60 7.08 -7.27 7.68
N GLY A 61 7.57 -8.37 8.23
CA GLY A 61 8.36 -8.34 9.45
C GLY A 61 9.85 -8.07 9.22
N ASN A 62 10.65 -8.30 10.25
CA ASN A 62 12.08 -8.02 10.31
C ASN A 62 12.94 -9.30 10.36
N ALA A 63 12.33 -10.47 10.58
CA ALA A 63 13.03 -11.70 10.96
C ALA A 63 13.51 -12.50 9.74
N TYR A 64 12.69 -12.67 8.70
CA TYR A 64 13.02 -13.50 7.53
C TYR A 64 13.98 -12.81 6.56
N ASP A 65 13.71 -11.55 6.19
CA ASP A 65 14.58 -10.79 5.30
C ASP A 65 15.50 -9.87 6.11
N GLN A 66 16.75 -10.32 6.28
CA GLN A 66 17.84 -9.56 6.92
C GLN A 66 18.80 -8.96 5.88
N SER A 67 18.44 -8.98 4.60
CA SER A 67 19.26 -8.35 3.56
C SER A 67 19.42 -6.84 3.82
N PRO A 68 20.49 -6.20 3.32
CA PRO A 68 20.68 -4.76 3.44
C PRO A 68 19.56 -3.95 2.77
N HIS A 69 18.78 -4.56 1.88
CA HIS A 69 17.66 -3.92 1.18
C HIS A 69 16.30 -4.14 1.85
N SER A 70 16.23 -4.98 2.89
CA SER A 70 15.00 -5.31 3.60
C SER A 70 14.26 -4.08 4.15
N ALA A 71 15.00 -3.09 4.66
CA ALA A 71 14.42 -1.83 5.14
C ALA A 71 13.75 -1.03 4.02
N LEU A 72 14.32 -1.05 2.82
CA LEU A 72 13.74 -0.40 1.64
C LEU A 72 12.47 -1.13 1.20
N ALA A 73 12.49 -2.47 1.18
CA ALA A 73 11.33 -3.28 0.85
C ALA A 73 10.15 -3.04 1.81
N ARG A 74 10.43 -3.00 3.13
CA ARG A 74 9.40 -2.67 4.15
C ARG A 74 8.85 -1.26 3.96
N TYR A 75 9.72 -0.28 3.68
CA TYR A 75 9.30 1.10 3.43
C TYR A 75 8.42 1.21 2.19
N ASP A 76 8.80 0.56 1.10
CA ASP A 76 8.07 0.58 -0.16
C ASP A 76 6.70 -0.09 -0.02
N LEU A 77 6.64 -1.27 0.60
CA LEU A 77 5.37 -1.96 0.88
C LEU A 77 4.45 -1.14 1.79
N ASP A 78 4.97 -0.58 2.89
CA ASP A 78 4.19 0.27 3.79
C ASP A 78 3.58 1.46 3.04
N ARG A 79 4.34 2.07 2.12
CA ARG A 79 3.90 3.19 1.28
C ARG A 79 2.86 2.75 0.26
N TYR A 80 3.06 1.58 -0.37
CA TYR A 80 2.11 0.98 -1.31
C TYR A 80 0.76 0.73 -0.63
N LEU A 81 0.75 0.02 0.50
CA LEU A 81 -0.46 -0.28 1.28
C LEU A 81 -1.19 0.99 1.71
N LYS A 82 -0.46 2.00 2.19
CA LYS A 82 -1.05 3.28 2.56
C LYS A 82 -1.70 3.98 1.35
N LYS A 83 -0.99 4.06 0.22
CA LYS A 83 -1.47 4.73 -1.01
C LYS A 83 -2.70 4.05 -1.59
N THR A 84 -2.76 2.72 -1.57
CA THR A 84 -3.92 1.96 -2.09
C THR A 84 -5.10 2.07 -1.14
N PHE A 85 -4.87 1.97 0.17
CA PHE A 85 -5.90 2.18 1.19
C PHE A 85 -6.51 3.58 1.12
N GLU A 86 -5.69 4.63 1.05
CA GLU A 86 -6.17 6.02 0.96
C GLU A 86 -7.05 6.23 -0.29
N ARG A 87 -6.69 5.62 -1.42
CA ARG A 87 -7.49 5.67 -2.65
C ARG A 87 -8.79 4.87 -2.53
N ALA A 88 -8.74 3.67 -1.98
CA ALA A 88 -9.92 2.86 -1.72
C ALA A 88 -10.91 3.60 -0.83
N VAL A 89 -10.45 4.18 0.28
CA VAL A 89 -11.28 4.99 1.18
C VAL A 89 -11.79 6.25 0.49
N SER A 90 -10.96 6.95 -0.29
CA SER A 90 -11.38 8.15 -1.00
C SER A 90 -12.46 7.87 -2.05
N PHE A 91 -12.36 6.73 -2.75
CA PHE A 91 -13.32 6.33 -3.77
C PHE A 91 -14.63 5.81 -3.17
N THR A 92 -14.51 4.87 -2.21
CA THR A 92 -15.68 4.16 -1.65
C THR A 92 -16.40 4.95 -0.56
N GLN A 93 -15.70 5.90 0.09
CA GLN A 93 -16.21 6.69 1.23
C GLN A 93 -16.96 5.82 2.27
N PRO A 94 -16.32 4.77 2.80
CA PRO A 94 -16.98 3.80 3.65
C PRO A 94 -17.37 4.44 5.00
N HIS A 95 -18.38 3.87 5.65
CA HIS A 95 -18.76 4.21 7.03
C HIS A 95 -18.06 3.28 8.03
N ILE A 96 -17.79 2.04 7.62
CA ILE A 96 -17.18 1.00 8.46
C ILE A 96 -16.01 0.38 7.71
N LEU A 97 -14.88 0.23 8.38
CA LEU A 97 -13.74 -0.57 7.92
C LEU A 97 -13.75 -1.92 8.64
N VAL A 98 -13.60 -3.00 7.90
CA VAL A 98 -13.49 -4.35 8.46
C VAL A 98 -12.22 -5.00 7.92
N PHE A 99 -11.33 -5.42 8.82
CA PHE A 99 -10.14 -6.18 8.47
C PHE A 99 -10.45 -7.68 8.59
N LEU A 100 -10.20 -8.44 7.52
CA LEU A 100 -10.65 -9.83 7.39
C LEU A 100 -9.64 -10.86 7.89
N GLY A 101 -8.37 -10.48 8.08
CA GLY A 101 -7.33 -11.41 8.53
C GLY A 101 -5.96 -11.12 7.92
N ASP A 102 -5.02 -12.00 8.19
CA ASP A 102 -3.64 -12.01 7.68
C ASP A 102 -2.96 -10.63 7.66
N LEU A 103 -2.94 -10.00 8.84
CA LEU A 103 -2.51 -8.62 8.97
C LEU A 103 -0.99 -8.47 8.98
N LEU A 104 -0.29 -9.48 9.49
CA LEU A 104 1.14 -9.46 9.77
C LEU A 104 1.78 -10.73 9.19
N ASP A 105 2.85 -10.57 8.43
CA ASP A 105 3.59 -11.70 7.84
C ASP A 105 4.24 -12.60 8.91
N GLU A 106 4.94 -11.96 9.84
CA GLU A 106 5.76 -12.65 10.87
C GLU A 106 5.13 -12.59 12.26
N GLY A 107 3.81 -12.40 12.34
CA GLY A 107 3.12 -12.25 13.63
C GLY A 107 3.27 -13.46 14.56
N ASN A 108 3.50 -14.65 14.01
CA ASN A 108 3.64 -15.91 14.73
C ASN A 108 5.03 -16.13 15.38
N ILE A 109 6.09 -15.56 14.81
CA ILE A 109 7.47 -15.72 15.29
C ILE A 109 8.01 -14.47 15.99
N ALA A 110 7.28 -13.35 15.93
CA ALA A 110 7.68 -12.09 16.54
C ALA A 110 7.77 -12.18 18.06
N THR A 111 8.81 -11.57 18.64
CA THR A 111 8.84 -11.28 20.06
C THR A 111 7.72 -10.31 20.45
N ALA A 112 7.34 -10.26 21.73
CA ALA A 112 6.30 -9.35 22.21
C ALA A 112 6.60 -7.87 21.84
N GLN A 113 7.87 -7.49 21.82
CA GLN A 113 8.29 -6.14 21.46
C GLN A 113 8.19 -5.89 19.94
N GLU A 114 8.63 -6.82 19.10
CA GLU A 114 8.50 -6.72 17.63
C GLU A 114 7.03 -6.70 17.22
N TYR A 115 6.22 -7.59 17.81
CA TYR A 115 4.78 -7.62 17.58
C TYR A 115 4.13 -6.26 17.87
N LYS A 116 4.50 -5.63 19.00
CA LYS A 116 4.03 -4.29 19.36
C LYS A 116 4.44 -3.25 18.30
N GLN A 117 5.66 -3.32 17.78
CA GLN A 117 6.13 -2.44 16.71
C GLN A 117 5.35 -2.67 15.41
N TYR A 118 5.09 -3.93 15.03
CA TYR A 118 4.30 -4.29 13.86
C TYR A 118 2.87 -3.74 13.96
N VAL A 119 2.21 -3.91 15.11
CA VAL A 119 0.87 -3.34 15.35
C VAL A 119 0.88 -1.82 15.28
N GLN A 120 1.90 -1.14 15.82
CA GLN A 120 2.03 0.32 15.70
C GLN A 120 2.20 0.75 14.24
N ARG A 121 2.99 0.01 13.46
CA ARG A 121 3.22 0.26 12.03
C ARG A 121 1.94 0.08 11.23
N PHE A 122 1.22 -1.01 11.47
CA PHE A 122 -0.09 -1.29 10.90
C PHE A 122 -1.06 -0.13 11.17
N LYS A 123 -1.22 0.27 12.43
CA LYS A 123 -2.08 1.40 12.83
C LYS A 123 -1.70 2.71 12.14
N ARG A 124 -0.41 2.94 11.85
CA ARG A 124 0.09 4.13 11.15
C ARG A 124 -0.26 4.10 9.66
N ILE A 125 -0.16 2.94 9.01
CA ILE A 125 -0.51 2.75 7.59
C ILE A 125 -2.01 3.01 7.38
N TYR A 126 -2.84 2.41 8.23
CA TYR A 126 -4.30 2.47 8.12
C TYR A 126 -4.96 3.62 8.89
N LYS A 127 -4.17 4.62 9.32
CA LYS A 127 -4.71 5.78 10.03
C LYS A 127 -5.45 6.70 9.06
N ASN A 128 -6.77 6.79 9.18
CA ASN A 128 -7.58 7.76 8.45
C ASN A 128 -8.34 8.70 9.39
N LYS A 129 -8.23 10.02 9.18
CA LYS A 129 -8.88 11.03 10.02
C LYS A 129 -10.42 11.03 9.91
N ARG A 130 -10.98 10.50 8.81
CA ARG A 130 -12.43 10.50 8.56
C ARG A 130 -13.16 9.33 9.21
N LEU A 131 -12.43 8.33 9.70
CA LEU A 131 -12.98 7.09 10.25
C LEU A 131 -12.50 6.98 11.70
N THR A 132 -13.28 7.54 12.62
CA THR A 132 -12.98 7.55 14.07
C THR A 132 -13.25 6.20 14.74
N ASN A 133 -14.00 5.30 14.09
CA ASN A 133 -14.38 4.00 14.65
C ASN A 133 -13.75 2.86 13.82
N VAL A 134 -12.48 2.56 14.06
CA VAL A 134 -11.86 1.32 13.56
C VAL A 134 -12.25 0.20 14.54
N ALA A 135 -13.27 -0.57 14.20
CA ALA A 135 -13.63 -1.78 14.93
C ALA A 135 -12.62 -2.88 14.58
N CYS A 136 -11.58 -3.02 15.40
CA CYS A 136 -10.64 -4.13 15.28
C CYS A 136 -11.17 -5.26 16.17
N SER A 137 -11.88 -6.24 15.59
CA SER A 137 -12.20 -7.48 16.30
C SER A 137 -11.02 -8.43 16.14
N CYS A 138 -10.09 -8.39 17.09
CA CYS A 138 -9.12 -9.47 17.23
C CYS A 138 -9.83 -10.64 17.92
N ALA A 139 -10.28 -11.62 17.14
CA ALA A 139 -10.70 -12.91 17.66
C ALA A 139 -9.44 -13.68 18.11
N GLY A 140 -8.90 -13.31 19.28
CA GLY A 140 -7.88 -14.07 19.99
C GLY A 140 -8.54 -14.78 21.16
N ARG A 141 -8.61 -16.11 21.08
CA ARG A 141 -8.90 -16.99 22.21
C ARG A 141 -7.61 -17.71 22.58
#